data_AF-A0A140LHE6-F1
#
_entry.id   AF-A0A140LHE6-F1
#
_cell.length_a   1.000
_cell.length_b   1.000
_cell.length_c   1.000
_cell.angle_alpha   90.00
_cell.angle_beta   90.00
_cell.angle_gamma   90.00
#
_symmetry.space_group_name_H-M   'P 1'
#
loop_
_entity.id
_entity.type
_entity.pdbx_description
1 polymer ?
#
loop_
_entity_poly.entity_id
_entity_poly.type
_entity_poly.pdbx_seq_one_letter_code
_entity_poly.pdbx_strand_id
1 'polypeptide(L)'
;METPKPRILPWLVSQLDLGQLEGVAWLDESRTRFRIPWKHGLRQDAQMADFGIFQAWAEASGAYTPGKDKPDVSTWKRNFRSALNRKEVLRLAADNSKDPYDPHKVYEFVTPGARDFVHLGASPDTNGKSSLPHSQENLPKLFDGLILGPLKDEGSSDLA
;
A
#
# COMPACT_ATOMS: atom_id res chain seq x y z
N MET A 1 26.29 11.58 -3.63
CA MET A 1 24.86 11.93 -3.77
C MET A 1 24.10 11.09 -2.77
N GLU A 2 23.55 11.67 -1.72
CA GLU A 2 22.76 10.91 -0.75
C GLU A 2 21.41 10.57 -1.39
N THR A 3 21.15 9.29 -1.61
CA THR A 3 19.84 8.85 -2.12
C THR A 3 18.81 9.01 -1.00
N PRO A 4 17.64 9.61 -1.27
CA PRO A 4 16.61 9.77 -0.25
C PRO A 4 16.17 8.40 0.28
N LYS A 5 15.94 8.34 1.60
CA LYS A 5 15.53 7.10 2.28
C LYS A 5 14.22 6.58 1.67
N PRO A 6 14.16 5.33 1.19
CA PRO A 6 12.97 4.79 0.53
C PRO A 6 11.81 4.66 1.51
N ARG A 7 10.59 4.77 0.97
CA ARG A 7 9.35 4.45 1.70
C ARG A 7 9.12 2.93 1.66
N ILE A 8 8.65 2.37 2.77
CA ILE A 8 8.51 0.91 2.92
C ILE A 8 7.57 0.26 1.89
N LEU A 9 6.40 0.85 1.60
CA LEU A 9 5.43 0.20 0.69
C LEU A 9 5.89 0.22 -0.77
N PRO A 10 6.33 1.36 -1.35
CA PRO A 10 6.84 1.36 -2.72
C PRO A 10 8.02 0.40 -2.88
N TRP A 11 8.96 0.43 -1.92
CA TRP A 11 10.09 -0.48 -1.92
C TRP A 11 9.67 -1.95 -1.86
N LEU A 12 8.74 -2.31 -0.96
CA LEU A 12 8.28 -3.69 -0.78
C LEU A 12 7.55 -4.20 -2.03
N VAL A 13 6.73 -3.36 -2.67
CA VAL A 13 6.08 -3.68 -3.94
C VAL A 13 7.12 -3.97 -5.02
N SER A 14 8.17 -3.16 -5.12
CA SER A 14 9.26 -3.45 -6.06
C SER A 14 9.95 -4.78 -5.77
N GLN A 15 10.18 -5.13 -4.50
CA GLN A 15 10.78 -6.43 -4.14
C GLN A 15 9.86 -7.61 -4.52
N LEU A 16 8.56 -7.47 -4.30
CA LEU A 16 7.55 -8.46 -4.68
C LEU A 16 7.46 -8.63 -6.21
N ASP A 17 7.53 -7.52 -6.94
CA ASP A 17 7.49 -7.51 -8.40
C ASP A 17 8.76 -8.10 -9.03
N LEU A 18 9.92 -7.92 -8.40
CA LEU A 18 11.19 -8.52 -8.82
C LEU A 18 11.24 -10.04 -8.55
N GLY A 19 10.59 -10.51 -7.48
CA GLY A 19 10.50 -11.94 -7.14
C GLY A 19 11.85 -12.60 -6.82
N GLN A 20 12.86 -11.82 -6.42
CA GLN A 20 14.23 -12.31 -6.17
C GLN A 20 14.43 -12.87 -4.75
N LEU A 21 13.58 -12.46 -3.81
CA LEU A 21 13.67 -12.89 -2.41
C LEU A 21 12.81 -14.14 -2.20
N GLU A 22 13.45 -15.24 -1.84
CA GLU A 22 12.78 -16.53 -1.67
C GLU A 22 11.61 -16.44 -0.67
N GLY A 23 10.46 -16.98 -1.05
CA GLY A 23 9.25 -16.99 -0.23
C GLY A 23 8.55 -15.64 -0.06
N VAL A 24 9.10 -14.54 -0.61
CA VAL A 24 8.44 -13.22 -0.69
C VAL A 24 7.78 -13.09 -2.05
N ALA A 25 6.45 -13.18 -2.09
CA ALA A 25 5.73 -13.22 -3.36
C ALA A 25 4.30 -12.71 -3.25
N TRP A 26 3.76 -12.26 -4.38
CA TRP A 26 2.33 -12.08 -4.58
C TRP A 26 1.61 -13.44 -4.53
N LEU A 27 0.38 -13.45 -4.02
CA LEU A 27 -0.47 -14.64 -3.91
C LEU A 27 -1.65 -14.63 -4.90
N ASP A 28 -1.82 -13.53 -5.62
CA ASP A 28 -2.89 -13.31 -6.58
C ASP A 28 -2.40 -12.43 -7.74
N GLU A 29 -2.96 -12.66 -8.92
CA GLU A 29 -2.63 -11.89 -10.13
C GLU A 29 -2.99 -10.40 -10.00
N SER A 30 -4.03 -10.09 -9.21
CA SER A 30 -4.42 -8.72 -8.88
C SER A 30 -3.43 -7.99 -7.96
N ARG A 31 -2.38 -8.67 -7.48
CA ARG A 31 -1.33 -8.12 -6.61
C ARG A 31 -1.91 -7.36 -5.41
N THR A 32 -2.87 -7.97 -4.74
CA THR A 32 -3.52 -7.42 -3.54
C THR A 32 -3.06 -8.10 -2.26
N ARG A 33 -2.66 -9.37 -2.34
CA ARG A 33 -2.17 -10.18 -1.24
C ARG A 33 -0.76 -10.66 -1.51
N PHE A 34 0.06 -10.64 -0.49
CA PHE A 34 1.43 -11.12 -0.57
C PHE A 34 1.84 -11.83 0.72
N ARG A 35 2.83 -12.72 0.59
CA ARG A 35 3.43 -13.44 1.71
C ARG A 35 4.82 -12.93 2.03
N ILE A 36 5.19 -13.01 3.30
CA ILE A 36 6.54 -12.73 3.79
C ILE A 36 6.99 -13.88 4.71
N PRO A 37 8.16 -14.51 4.48
CA PRO A 37 8.72 -15.49 5.40
C PRO A 37 8.89 -14.91 6.80
N TRP A 38 8.51 -15.67 7.82
CA TRP A 38 8.44 -15.17 9.19
C TRP A 38 9.03 -16.12 10.23
N LYS A 39 9.98 -16.98 9.83
CA LYS A 39 10.67 -17.95 10.69
C LYS A 39 11.18 -17.31 11.99
N HIS A 40 11.07 -18.04 13.10
CA HIS A 40 11.53 -17.58 14.41
C HIS A 40 13.05 -17.67 14.52
N GLY A 41 13.71 -16.59 14.96
CA GLY A 41 15.18 -16.50 14.99
C GLY A 41 15.87 -17.47 15.95
N LEU A 42 15.16 -18.02 16.93
CA LEU A 42 15.70 -19.03 17.85
C LEU A 42 15.51 -20.48 17.39
N ARG A 43 14.95 -20.69 16.19
CA ARG A 43 14.87 -22.04 15.61
C ARG A 43 16.27 -22.53 15.24
N GLN A 44 16.57 -23.80 15.52
CA GLN A 44 17.88 -24.39 15.20
C GLN A 44 18.16 -24.42 13.70
N ASP A 45 17.11 -24.55 12.88
CA ASP A 45 17.15 -24.56 11.42
C ASP A 45 17.02 -23.15 10.80
N ALA A 46 17.13 -22.08 11.59
CA ALA A 46 17.09 -20.72 11.07
C ALA A 46 18.41 -20.34 10.40
N GLN A 47 18.34 -19.88 9.15
CA GLN A 47 19.47 -19.43 8.34
C GLN A 47 19.31 -17.95 7.97
N MET A 48 20.40 -17.26 7.60
CA MET A 48 20.32 -15.85 7.18
C MET A 48 19.37 -15.62 5.99
N ALA A 49 19.28 -16.60 5.08
CA ALA A 49 18.37 -16.56 3.94
C ALA A 49 16.89 -16.39 4.36
N ASP A 50 16.47 -16.97 5.50
CA ASP A 50 15.11 -16.84 6.04
C ASP A 50 14.74 -15.39 6.41
N PHE A 51 15.74 -14.52 6.54
CA PHE A 51 15.59 -13.13 6.97
C PHE A 51 15.91 -12.12 5.87
N GLY A 52 16.04 -12.57 4.61
CA GLY A 52 16.52 -11.76 3.49
C GLY A 52 15.76 -10.45 3.30
N ILE A 53 14.42 -10.46 3.37
CA ILE A 53 13.61 -9.23 3.27
C ILE A 53 13.86 -8.22 4.39
N PHE A 54 14.13 -8.70 5.62
CA PHE A 54 14.39 -7.81 6.76
C PHE A 54 15.75 -7.16 6.62
N GLN A 55 16.76 -7.94 6.20
CA GLN A 55 18.08 -7.43 5.89
C GLN A 55 18.02 -6.43 4.72
N ALA A 56 17.37 -6.79 3.60
CA ALA A 56 17.25 -5.93 2.42
C ALA A 56 16.58 -4.60 2.75
N TRP A 57 15.57 -4.57 3.63
CA TRP A 57 14.98 -3.32 4.10
C TRP A 57 15.94 -2.52 4.99
N ALA A 58 16.70 -3.20 5.87
CA ALA A 58 17.68 -2.53 6.71
C ALA A 58 18.77 -1.85 5.87
N GLU A 59 19.23 -2.50 4.81
CA GLU A 59 20.17 -1.95 3.83
C GLU A 59 19.55 -0.77 3.07
N ALA A 60 18.38 -0.99 2.46
CA ALA A 60 17.71 0.04 1.65
C ALA A 60 17.37 1.30 2.47
N SER A 61 17.01 1.13 3.75
CA SER A 61 16.66 2.24 4.64
C SER A 61 17.86 2.91 5.32
N GLY A 62 19.09 2.43 5.06
CA GLY A 62 20.33 2.91 5.66
C GLY A 62 20.53 2.53 7.13
N ALA A 63 19.72 1.61 7.66
CA ALA A 63 19.83 1.12 9.03
C ALA A 63 20.90 0.03 9.21
N TYR A 64 21.42 -0.51 8.11
CA TYR A 64 22.48 -1.51 8.08
C TYR A 64 23.35 -1.32 6.84
N THR A 65 24.67 -1.30 7.03
CA THR A 65 25.66 -1.26 5.95
C THR A 65 26.52 -2.53 6.01
N PRO A 66 26.44 -3.43 5.01
CA PRO A 66 27.27 -4.61 4.95
C PRO A 66 28.77 -4.29 5.04
N GLY A 67 29.51 -5.07 5.83
CA GLY A 67 30.95 -4.89 6.06
C GLY A 67 31.33 -3.77 7.04
N LYS A 68 30.40 -2.84 7.37
CA LYS A 68 30.62 -1.79 8.37
C LYS A 68 29.90 -2.08 9.68
N ASP A 69 28.64 -2.48 9.60
CA ASP A 69 27.79 -2.72 10.76
C ASP A 69 27.71 -4.22 11.09
N LYS A 70 27.47 -4.55 12.35
CA LYS A 70 27.22 -5.94 12.78
C LYS A 70 25.79 -6.35 12.43
N PRO A 71 25.55 -7.53 11.84
CA PRO A 71 24.20 -8.05 11.63
C PRO A 71 23.36 -8.15 12.91
N ASP A 72 22.13 -7.65 12.87
CA ASP A 72 21.14 -7.77 13.95
C ASP A 72 19.74 -8.06 13.38
N VAL A 73 19.51 -9.35 13.11
CA VAL A 73 18.24 -9.87 12.57
C VAL A 73 17.04 -9.49 13.43
N SER A 74 17.20 -9.47 14.75
CA SER A 74 16.11 -9.14 15.68
C SER A 74 15.66 -7.69 15.50
N THR A 75 16.62 -6.77 15.43
CA THR A 75 16.35 -5.35 15.17
C THR A 75 15.74 -5.13 13.79
N TRP A 76 16.28 -5.78 12.75
CA TRP A 76 15.75 -5.64 11.39
C TRP A 76 14.29 -6.09 11.29
N LYS A 77 13.98 -7.29 11.81
CA LYS A 77 12.62 -7.84 11.83
C LYS A 77 11.65 -6.97 12.63
N ARG A 78 12.06 -6.46 13.80
CA ARG A 78 11.27 -5.53 14.61
C ARG A 78 10.95 -4.24 13.85
N ASN A 79 11.96 -3.63 13.24
CA ASN A 79 11.81 -2.37 12.51
C ASN A 79 10.91 -2.53 11.29
N PHE A 80 11.10 -3.61 10.53
CA PHE A 80 10.27 -3.95 9.38
C PHE A 80 8.80 -4.12 9.77
N ARG A 81 8.51 -4.93 10.80
CA ARG A 81 7.15 -5.12 11.33
C ARG A 81 6.51 -3.80 11.75
N SER A 82 7.26 -2.95 12.46
CA SER A 82 6.78 -1.63 12.88
C SER A 82 6.45 -0.73 11.68
N ALA A 83 7.29 -0.76 10.63
CA ALA A 83 7.07 0.02 9.42
C ALA A 83 5.79 -0.40 8.68
N LEU A 84 5.48 -1.71 8.62
CA LEU A 84 4.24 -2.22 8.05
C LEU A 84 3.01 -1.90 8.90
N ASN A 85 3.09 -2.09 10.22
CA ASN A 85 1.97 -1.85 11.14
C ASN A 85 1.49 -0.40 11.16
N ARG A 86 2.32 0.55 10.73
CA ARG A 86 1.97 1.98 10.60
C ARG A 86 1.23 2.31 9.29
N LYS A 87 0.96 1.32 8.44
CA LYS A 87 0.31 1.52 7.14
C LYS A 87 -1.15 1.12 7.23
N GLU A 88 -2.03 2.12 7.26
CA GLU A 88 -3.49 1.92 7.32
C GLU A 88 -4.03 1.18 6.10
N VAL A 89 -3.37 1.34 4.95
CA VAL A 89 -3.71 0.63 3.69
C VAL A 89 -3.34 -0.85 3.71
N LEU A 90 -2.70 -1.35 4.77
CA LEU A 90 -2.23 -2.73 4.87
C LEU A 90 -2.81 -3.42 6.10
N ARG A 91 -3.36 -4.63 5.91
CA ARG A 91 -3.77 -5.52 7.00
C ARG A 91 -3.02 -6.83 6.98
N LEU A 92 -2.91 -7.47 8.13
CA LEU A 92 -2.48 -8.87 8.24
C LEU A 92 -3.70 -9.76 7.98
N ALA A 93 -3.70 -10.48 6.86
CA ALA A 93 -4.80 -11.36 6.46
C ALA A 93 -4.68 -12.76 7.08
N ALA A 94 -3.46 -13.29 7.22
CA ALA A 94 -3.21 -14.56 7.89
C ALA A 94 -1.86 -14.58 8.61
N ASP A 95 -1.82 -15.27 9.76
CA ASP A 95 -0.61 -15.45 10.56
C ASP A 95 -0.23 -16.93 10.65
N ASN A 96 0.62 -17.37 9.72
CA ASN A 96 1.17 -18.72 9.67
C ASN A 96 2.59 -18.77 10.25
N SER A 97 2.98 -17.80 11.10
CA SER A 97 4.37 -17.69 11.58
C SER A 97 4.82 -18.85 12.50
N LYS A 98 3.87 -19.66 12.97
CA LYS A 98 4.11 -20.86 13.79
C LYS A 98 4.14 -22.15 12.97
N ASP A 99 3.92 -22.08 11.65
CA ASP A 99 3.95 -23.26 10.80
C ASP A 99 5.35 -23.93 10.88
N PRO A 100 5.41 -25.26 11.09
CA PRO A 100 6.68 -25.96 11.23
C PRO A 100 7.49 -25.99 9.93
N TYR A 101 6.84 -26.04 8.77
CA TYR A 101 7.48 -26.24 7.46
C TYR A 101 7.62 -24.93 6.70
N ASP A 102 6.59 -24.10 6.69
CA ASP A 102 6.52 -22.86 5.93
C ASP A 102 6.05 -21.68 6.80
N PRO A 103 6.85 -21.23 7.78
CA PRO A 103 6.47 -20.12 8.63
C PRO A 103 6.43 -18.80 7.86
N HIS A 104 5.24 -18.24 7.66
CA HIS A 104 5.05 -16.98 6.93
C HIS A 104 3.88 -16.13 7.47
N LYS A 105 3.79 -14.90 7.00
CA LYS A 105 2.62 -14.02 7.22
C LYS A 105 2.07 -13.56 5.89
N VAL A 106 0.75 -13.49 5.79
CA VAL A 106 0.04 -12.98 4.61
C VAL A 106 -0.51 -11.60 4.91
N TYR A 107 -0.15 -10.63 4.09
CA TYR A 107 -0.64 -9.27 4.15
C TYR A 107 -1.51 -8.96 2.94
N GLU A 108 -2.41 -8.00 3.10
CA GLU A 108 -3.37 -7.60 2.08
C GLU A 108 -3.57 -6.09 2.08
N PHE A 109 -3.68 -5.50 0.88
CA PHE A 109 -4.06 -4.10 0.70
C PHE A 109 -5.58 -3.94 0.83
N VAL A 110 -6.05 -3.07 1.74
CA VAL A 110 -7.48 -2.97 2.10
C VAL A 110 -8.31 -2.02 1.22
N THR A 111 -7.68 -1.28 0.32
CA THR A 111 -8.38 -0.29 -0.53
C THR A 111 -8.23 -0.66 -2.00
N PRO A 112 -9.33 -0.78 -2.77
CA PRO A 112 -9.26 -0.80 -4.23
C PRO A 112 -8.59 0.51 -4.69
N GLY A 113 -7.43 0.41 -5.35
CA GLY A 113 -6.61 1.59 -5.72
C GLY A 113 -5.50 1.97 -4.73
N ALA A 114 -5.27 1.21 -3.65
CA ALA A 114 -4.14 1.43 -2.74
C ALA A 114 -2.78 1.45 -3.48
N ARG A 115 -2.67 0.72 -4.60
CA ARG A 115 -1.47 0.73 -5.45
C ARG A 115 -1.21 2.10 -6.08
N ASP A 116 -2.25 2.86 -6.41
CA ASP A 116 -2.10 4.20 -6.98
C ASP A 116 -1.40 5.11 -5.98
N PHE A 117 -1.76 5.02 -4.69
CA PHE A 117 -1.07 5.74 -3.62
C PHE A 117 0.37 5.28 -3.38
N VAL A 118 0.67 3.99 -3.62
CA VAL A 118 2.02 3.45 -3.52
C VAL A 118 2.89 3.89 -4.70
N HIS A 119 2.31 4.01 -5.90
CA HIS A 119 3.01 4.44 -7.11
C HIS A 119 3.20 5.97 -7.18
N LEU A 120 2.26 6.76 -6.66
CA LEU A 120 2.36 8.22 -6.55
C LEU A 120 3.42 8.69 -5.53
N GLY A 121 3.91 7.78 -4.69
CA GLY A 121 5.00 8.04 -3.74
C GLY A 121 6.41 8.02 -4.36
N ALA A 122 6.53 7.71 -5.65
CA ALA A 122 7.76 7.70 -6.42
C ALA A 122 7.75 8.84 -7.47
N SER A 123 7.59 10.09 -7.03
CA SER A 123 7.75 11.25 -7.92
C SER A 123 9.20 11.73 -7.87
N PRO A 124 9.89 11.91 -9.02
CA PRO A 124 11.10 12.71 -9.05
C PRO A 124 10.70 14.18 -8.92
N ASP A 125 11.30 14.87 -7.97
CA ASP A 125 11.15 16.32 -7.83
C ASP A 125 11.57 17.01 -9.14
N THR A 126 10.60 17.58 -9.86
CA THR A 126 10.86 18.67 -10.80
C THR A 126 10.15 19.90 -10.27
N ASN A 127 10.94 20.73 -9.58
CA ASN A 127 10.59 22.10 -9.26
C ASN A 127 10.24 22.85 -10.56
N GLY A 128 9.01 23.34 -10.68
CA GLY A 128 8.58 24.03 -11.89
C GLY A 128 7.14 24.50 -11.90
N LYS A 129 6.79 25.42 -10.99
CA LYS A 129 5.83 26.50 -11.21
C LYS A 129 4.36 26.11 -11.43
N SER A 130 3.51 26.59 -10.52
CA SER A 130 2.06 26.69 -10.67
C SER A 130 1.63 27.10 -12.08
N SER A 131 0.77 26.31 -12.71
CA SER A 131 -0.15 26.75 -13.75
C SER A 131 -1.33 25.80 -13.77
N LEU A 132 -2.44 26.24 -13.17
CA LEU A 132 -3.77 25.69 -13.43
C LEU A 132 -4.02 25.74 -14.95
N PRO A 133 -4.53 24.68 -15.60
CA PRO A 133 -5.24 24.85 -16.85
C PRO A 133 -6.61 25.43 -16.52
N HIS A 134 -6.73 26.73 -16.79
CA HIS A 134 -7.98 27.45 -16.90
C HIS A 134 -8.61 27.18 -18.28
N SER A 135 -9.95 27.20 -18.29
CA SER A 135 -10.91 27.25 -19.40
C SER A 135 -11.38 25.89 -19.99
N GLN A 136 -12.67 25.52 -19.83
CA GLN A 136 -13.90 26.05 -20.52
C GLN A 136 -14.12 25.21 -21.80
N GLU A 137 -15.26 24.64 -22.20
CA GLU A 137 -16.70 24.66 -21.92
C GLU A 137 -17.27 23.39 -22.59
N ASN A 138 -18.42 22.87 -22.12
CA ASN A 138 -19.55 22.45 -22.97
C ASN A 138 -20.61 21.75 -22.09
N LEU A 139 -21.52 22.54 -21.53
CA LEU A 139 -22.80 22.06 -21.01
C LEU A 139 -23.90 22.77 -21.82
N PRO A 140 -24.69 22.08 -22.66
CA PRO A 140 -25.84 22.71 -23.27
C PRO A 140 -26.94 22.92 -22.22
N LYS A 141 -27.29 24.19 -22.07
CA LYS A 141 -28.40 24.74 -21.29
C LYS A 141 -29.72 24.27 -21.89
N LEU A 142 -30.62 23.73 -21.07
CA LEU A 142 -32.04 23.63 -21.40
C LEU A 142 -32.89 23.93 -20.18
N PHE A 143 -32.90 25.20 -19.77
CA PHE A 143 -33.99 25.77 -19.00
C PHE A 143 -34.14 27.23 -19.42
N ASP A 144 -35.11 27.48 -20.29
CA ASP A 144 -35.79 28.76 -20.40
C ASP A 144 -37.22 28.50 -20.89
N GLY A 145 -38.19 28.92 -20.09
CA GLY A 145 -39.62 28.75 -20.39
C GLY A 145 -40.53 28.98 -19.18
N LEU A 146 -40.38 30.12 -18.51
CA LEU A 146 -41.36 30.68 -17.56
C LEU A 146 -42.75 30.76 -18.22
N ILE A 147 -43.84 30.44 -17.49
CA ILE A 147 -45.01 31.32 -17.28
C ILE A 147 -45.73 30.92 -15.98
N LEU A 148 -46.08 31.96 -15.21
CA LEU A 148 -46.70 32.00 -13.90
C LEU A 148 -48.25 31.98 -13.99
N GLY A 149 -48.88 31.06 -13.25
CA GLY A 149 -50.22 31.15 -12.59
C GLY A 149 -51.49 30.92 -13.43
N PRO A 150 -52.71 30.82 -12.81
CA PRO A 150 -53.06 30.59 -11.40
C PRO A 150 -54.15 29.48 -11.15
N LEU A 151 -54.35 29.20 -9.85
CA LEU A 151 -55.44 28.51 -9.11
C LEU A 151 -56.82 28.27 -9.77
N LYS A 152 -57.37 27.06 -9.59
CA LYS A 152 -58.79 26.69 -9.36
C LYS A 152 -58.84 25.20 -8.92
N ASP A 153 -59.08 24.85 -7.66
CA ASP A 153 -60.33 24.78 -6.88
C ASP A 153 -61.40 23.80 -7.44
N GLU A 154 -62.07 23.08 -6.51
CA GLU A 154 -63.14 22.07 -6.62
C GLU A 154 -62.72 20.65 -7.07
N GLY A 155 -62.97 19.55 -6.33
CA GLY A 155 -63.71 19.36 -5.07
C GLY A 155 -63.83 17.85 -4.76
N SER A 156 -63.94 17.54 -3.45
CA SER A 156 -64.74 16.51 -2.75
C SER A 156 -65.04 15.15 -3.45
N SER A 157 -64.97 13.97 -2.83
CA SER A 157 -65.53 13.51 -1.53
C SER A 157 -64.85 12.18 -1.13
N ASP A 158 -64.47 11.95 0.13
CA ASP A 158 -65.19 11.17 1.17
C ASP A 158 -65.68 9.77 0.69
N LEU A 159 -65.57 8.66 1.42
CA LEU A 159 -65.69 8.45 2.86
C LEU A 159 -65.26 7.00 3.21
N ALA A 160 -64.87 6.83 4.48
CA ALA A 160 -64.94 5.61 5.33
C ALA A 160 -63.86 4.52 5.19
#